data_AF-A0A7S1HZ95-F1
#
_entry.id   AF-A0A7S1HZ95-F1
#
_cell.length_a   1.000
_cell.length_b   1.000
_cell.length_c   1.000
_cell.angle_alpha   90.00
_cell.angle_beta   90.00
_cell.angle_gamma   90.00
#
_symmetry.space_group_name_H-M   'P 1'
#
loop_
_entity.id
_entity.type
_entity.pdbx_description
1 polymer ?
#
loop_
_entity_poly.entity_id
_entity_poly.type
_entity_poly.pdbx_seq_one_letter_code
_entity_poly.pdbx_strand_id
1 'polypeptide(L)'
;FFVPMSIAKPTEEETAEVVTFAYAELLAGDMNTLKPKVEAAFGPSGLGVLLVSGVPDYPHLRQQLLPMARDFALLPEAVKAQCEHPASFFSFGWSHGKEQLQSGRPDTGKGSFYNNPIHDQPLAGQGAEADLIRDLPAFYHPNVWPSEQ
;
A
#
# COMPACT_ATOMS: atom_id res chain seq x y z
N PHE A 1 -48.09 -36.07 -13.37
CA PHE A 1 -47.02 -36.18 -12.36
C PHE A 1 -46.29 -34.85 -12.29
N PHE A 2 -46.60 -34.03 -11.29
CA PHE A 2 -45.95 -32.75 -11.03
C PHE A 2 -45.06 -32.97 -9.80
N VAL A 3 -43.74 -32.82 -9.96
CA VAL A 3 -42.80 -32.86 -8.83
C VAL A 3 -42.50 -31.40 -8.47
N PRO A 4 -42.83 -30.92 -7.27
CA PRO A 4 -42.46 -29.57 -6.87
C PRO A 4 -40.94 -29.54 -6.68
N MET A 5 -40.28 -28.66 -7.44
CA MET A 5 -38.86 -28.38 -7.26
C MET A 5 -38.70 -27.57 -5.97
N SER A 6 -38.09 -28.15 -4.94
CA SER A 6 -37.75 -27.45 -3.71
C SER A 6 -36.73 -26.37 -4.04
N ILE A 7 -37.09 -25.11 -3.82
CA ILE A 7 -36.14 -24.00 -3.82
C ILE A 7 -35.19 -24.26 -2.65
N ALA A 8 -33.91 -24.49 -2.94
CA ALA A 8 -32.90 -24.61 -1.90
C ALA A 8 -32.90 -23.33 -1.07
N LYS A 9 -32.95 -23.46 0.26
CA LYS A 9 -32.74 -22.32 1.15
C LYS A 9 -31.36 -21.73 0.84
N PRO A 10 -31.20 -20.40 0.89
CA PRO A 10 -29.88 -19.80 0.82
C PRO A 10 -29.04 -20.43 1.95
N THR A 11 -27.95 -21.08 1.58
CA THR A 11 -26.89 -21.46 2.52
C THR A 11 -26.43 -20.19 3.21
N GLU A 12 -26.37 -20.21 4.56
CA GLU A 12 -25.75 -19.15 5.33
C GLU A 12 -24.41 -18.81 4.67
N GLU A 13 -24.23 -17.55 4.25
CA GLU A 13 -22.93 -17.07 3.80
C GLU A 13 -21.97 -17.25 4.97
N GLU A 14 -21.01 -18.15 4.81
CA GLU A 14 -19.97 -18.38 5.80
C GLU A 14 -19.12 -17.10 5.87
N THR A 15 -19.41 -16.25 6.84
CA THR A 15 -18.65 -15.01 7.05
C THR A 15 -17.26 -15.41 7.53
N ALA A 16 -16.28 -15.40 6.62
CA ALA A 16 -14.90 -15.63 7.00
C ALA A 16 -14.43 -14.50 7.92
N GLU A 17 -13.88 -14.87 9.08
CA GLU A 17 -13.36 -13.91 10.06
C GLU A 17 -11.95 -13.46 9.65
N VAL A 18 -11.69 -12.15 9.72
CA VAL A 18 -10.35 -11.62 9.46
C VAL A 18 -9.45 -11.83 10.67
N VAL A 19 -8.34 -12.54 10.46
CA VAL A 19 -7.35 -12.79 11.51
C VAL A 19 -6.68 -11.49 11.91
N THR A 20 -6.63 -11.21 13.22
CA THR A 20 -5.99 -10.02 13.77
C THR A 20 -4.81 -10.38 14.67
N PHE A 21 -3.69 -9.68 14.48
CA PHE A 21 -2.51 -9.70 15.34
C PHE A 21 -2.47 -8.43 16.17
N ALA A 22 -2.15 -8.54 17.45
CA ALA A 22 -1.69 -7.39 18.21
C ALA A 22 -0.22 -7.11 17.82
N TYR A 23 0.12 -5.84 17.69
CA TYR A 23 1.50 -5.42 17.37
C TYR A 23 2.52 -5.97 18.38
N ALA A 24 2.15 -6.05 19.66
CA ALA A 24 2.99 -6.65 20.70
C ALA A 24 3.27 -8.15 20.48
N GLU A 25 2.33 -8.91 19.91
CA GLU A 25 2.56 -10.33 19.57
C GLU A 25 3.62 -10.46 18.46
N LEU A 26 3.58 -9.55 17.47
CA LEU A 26 4.58 -9.51 16.40
C LEU A 26 5.97 -9.17 16.94
N LEU A 27 6.05 -8.25 17.91
CA LEU A 27 7.31 -7.93 18.58
C LEU A 27 7.84 -9.09 19.43
N ALA A 28 6.96 -9.84 20.09
CA ALA A 28 7.35 -10.99 20.92
C ALA A 28 7.90 -12.15 20.08
N GLY A 29 7.44 -12.31 18.83
CA GLY A 29 8.02 -13.24 17.87
C GLY A 29 7.82 -14.72 18.20
N ASP A 30 6.86 -15.08 19.06
CA ASP A 30 6.59 -16.49 19.39
C ASP A 30 5.94 -17.22 18.22
N MET A 31 6.72 -18.06 17.55
CA MET A 31 6.27 -18.80 16.38
C MET A 31 5.17 -19.82 16.67
N ASN A 32 5.03 -20.31 17.91
CA ASN A 32 3.94 -21.21 18.28
C ASN A 32 2.59 -20.49 18.26
N THR A 33 2.58 -19.19 18.57
CA THR A 33 1.39 -18.33 18.51
C THR A 33 1.18 -17.75 17.12
N LEU A 34 2.25 -17.30 16.44
CA LEU A 34 2.15 -16.60 15.16
C LEU A 34 1.81 -17.53 13.98
N LYS A 35 2.43 -18.71 13.90
CA LYS A 35 2.27 -19.61 12.75
C LYS A 35 0.82 -20.05 12.52
N PRO A 36 0.05 -20.51 13.54
CA PRO A 36 -1.35 -20.88 13.34
C PRO A 36 -2.21 -19.72 12.83
N LYS A 37 -1.96 -18.48 13.28
CA LYS A 37 -2.68 -17.29 12.79
C LYS A 37 -2.34 -16.98 11.33
N VAL A 38 -1.07 -17.12 10.93
CA VAL A 38 -0.66 -16.95 9.52
C VAL A 38 -1.31 -18.00 8.63
N GLU A 39 -1.33 -19.26 9.07
CA GLU A 39 -2.01 -20.35 8.36
C GLU A 39 -3.52 -20.11 8.25
N ALA A 40 -4.16 -19.58 9.28
CA ALA A 40 -5.57 -19.21 9.22
C ALA A 40 -5.83 -18.04 8.25
N ALA A 41 -4.95 -17.05 8.19
CA ALA A 41 -5.11 -15.87 7.33
C ALA A 41 -4.84 -16.16 5.84
N PHE A 42 -3.80 -16.95 5.54
CA PHE A 42 -3.28 -17.16 4.19
C PHE A 42 -3.36 -18.61 3.70
N GLY A 43 -3.86 -19.54 4.54
CA GLY A 43 -4.09 -20.92 4.13
C GLY A 43 -5.22 -21.06 3.12
N PRO A 44 -5.53 -22.30 2.67
CA PRO A 44 -6.51 -22.55 1.60
C PRO A 44 -7.92 -21.99 1.87
N SER A 45 -8.29 -21.86 3.15
CA SER A 45 -9.58 -21.30 3.60
C SER A 45 -9.46 -19.87 4.13
N GLY A 46 -8.26 -19.29 4.09
CA GLY A 46 -7.99 -17.95 4.59
C GLY A 46 -8.46 -16.88 3.61
N LEU A 47 -8.77 -15.70 4.14
CA LEU A 47 -9.16 -14.54 3.35
C LEU A 47 -8.03 -13.95 2.49
N GLY A 48 -6.78 -14.39 2.71
CA GLY A 48 -5.60 -13.80 2.07
C GLY A 48 -5.22 -12.43 2.65
N VAL A 49 -5.78 -12.08 3.81
CA VAL A 49 -5.53 -10.82 4.51
C VAL A 49 -5.56 -11.04 6.02
N LEU A 50 -4.80 -10.22 6.73
CA LEU A 50 -4.82 -10.10 8.18
C LEU A 50 -4.85 -8.63 8.58
N LEU A 51 -5.20 -8.36 9.83
CA LEU A 51 -5.11 -7.04 10.44
C LEU A 51 -4.02 -7.02 11.51
N VAL A 52 -3.40 -5.85 11.68
CA VAL A 52 -2.52 -5.57 12.83
C VAL A 52 -3.16 -4.46 13.66
N SER A 53 -3.29 -4.71 14.95
CA SER A 53 -3.92 -3.80 15.91
C SER A 53 -2.91 -3.31 16.95
N GLY A 54 -3.17 -2.15 17.56
CA GLY A 54 -2.32 -1.63 18.64
C GLY A 54 -0.92 -1.18 18.20
N VAL A 55 -0.75 -0.77 16.94
CA VAL A 55 0.49 -0.14 16.47
C VAL A 55 0.65 1.23 17.15
N PRO A 56 1.74 1.48 17.90
CA PRO A 56 1.99 2.77 18.55
C PRO A 56 1.97 3.92 17.56
N ASP A 57 1.43 5.07 17.98
CA ASP A 57 1.33 6.34 17.24
C ASP A 57 0.58 6.32 15.89
N TYR A 58 0.23 5.14 15.36
CA TYR A 58 -0.45 5.00 14.07
C TYR A 58 -1.73 5.83 13.95
N PRO A 59 -2.67 5.83 14.93
CA PRO A 59 -3.87 6.65 14.82
C PRO A 59 -3.56 8.15 14.71
N HIS A 60 -2.55 8.64 15.45
CA HIS A 60 -2.15 10.04 15.44
C HIS A 60 -1.47 10.42 14.12
N LEU A 61 -0.48 9.64 13.68
CA LEU A 61 0.23 9.85 12.42
C LEU A 61 -0.72 9.76 11.21
N ARG A 62 -1.67 8.82 11.23
CA ARG A 62 -2.70 8.69 10.19
C ARG A 62 -3.59 9.94 10.11
N GLN A 63 -3.97 10.51 11.25
CA GLN A 63 -4.78 11.74 11.29
C GLN A 63 -4.03 12.95 10.72
N GLN A 64 -2.70 12.98 10.83
CA GLN A 64 -1.88 14.03 10.22
C GLN A 64 -1.65 13.80 8.72
N LEU A 65 -1.34 12.56 8.31
CA LEU A 65 -0.94 12.24 6.94
C LEU A 65 -2.11 12.29 5.93
N LEU A 66 -3.27 11.75 6.28
CA LEU A 66 -4.38 11.63 5.32
C LEU A 66 -4.92 12.98 4.81
N PRO A 67 -5.07 14.03 5.63
CA PRO A 67 -5.39 15.37 5.15
C PRO A 67 -4.36 15.90 4.14
N MET A 68 -3.06 15.69 4.39
CA MET A 68 -2.00 16.15 3.49
C MET A 68 -2.12 15.54 2.08
N ALA A 69 -2.54 14.28 1.97
CA ALA A 69 -2.78 13.64 0.68
C ALA A 69 -3.88 14.33 -0.13
N ARG A 70 -4.97 14.75 0.55
CA ARG A 70 -6.05 15.53 -0.07
C ARG A 70 -5.55 16.92 -0.47
N ASP A 71 -4.87 17.61 0.44
CA ASP A 71 -4.41 18.97 0.20
C ASP A 71 -3.40 19.00 -0.97
N PHE A 72 -2.51 18.00 -1.06
CA PHE A 72 -1.63 17.80 -2.21
C PHE A 72 -2.41 17.55 -3.51
N ALA A 73 -3.41 16.66 -3.50
CA ALA A 73 -4.19 16.33 -4.69
C ALA A 73 -4.96 17.55 -5.27
N LEU A 74 -5.30 18.51 -4.40
CA LEU A 74 -5.96 19.77 -4.76
C LEU A 74 -5.00 20.87 -5.22
N LEU A 75 -3.68 20.66 -5.15
CA LEU A 75 -2.70 21.60 -5.67
C LEU A 75 -2.85 21.76 -7.20
N PRO A 76 -2.44 22.92 -7.75
CA PRO A 76 -2.41 23.12 -9.20
C PRO A 76 -1.59 22.04 -9.91
N GLU A 77 -2.00 21.64 -11.12
CA GLU A 77 -1.28 20.63 -11.92
C GLU A 77 0.19 20.98 -12.13
N ALA A 78 0.52 22.27 -12.29
CA ALA A 78 1.89 22.73 -12.44
C ALA A 78 2.77 22.46 -11.20
N VAL A 79 2.18 22.39 -10.01
CA VAL A 79 2.88 22.05 -8.76
C VAL A 79 3.03 20.54 -8.64
N LYS A 80 1.94 19.80 -8.90
CA LYS A 80 1.97 18.32 -8.88
C LYS A 80 2.95 17.76 -9.91
N ALA A 81 3.05 18.37 -11.09
CA ALA A 81 4.00 18.00 -12.15
C ALA A 81 5.47 18.14 -11.73
N GLN A 82 5.79 19.05 -10.80
CA GLN A 82 7.16 19.18 -10.27
C GLN A 82 7.54 18.01 -9.36
N CYS A 83 6.54 17.30 -8.85
CA CYS A 83 6.73 16.10 -8.05
C CYS A 83 6.71 14.82 -8.88
N GLU A 84 6.52 14.88 -10.21
CA GLU A 84 6.56 13.66 -11.05
C GLU A 84 8.02 13.25 -11.32
N HIS A 85 8.29 11.94 -11.25
CA HIS A 85 9.60 11.40 -11.62
C HIS A 85 9.49 10.26 -12.66
N PRO A 86 9.48 10.59 -13.97
CA PRO A 86 9.32 9.59 -15.03
C PRO A 86 10.46 8.57 -15.10
N ALA A 87 11.69 8.96 -14.75
CA ALA A 87 12.86 8.08 -14.85
C ALA A 87 12.81 6.90 -13.86
N SER A 88 12.08 7.04 -12.75
CA SER A 88 11.81 5.94 -11.81
C SER A 88 10.52 5.18 -12.14
N PHE A 89 9.98 5.33 -13.36
CA PHE A 89 8.68 4.79 -13.73
C PHE A 89 7.54 5.28 -12.82
N PHE A 90 7.64 6.52 -12.33
CA PHE A 90 6.70 7.13 -11.38
C PHE A 90 6.63 6.43 -10.00
N SER A 91 7.64 5.63 -9.64
CA SER A 91 7.77 5.02 -8.30
C SER A 91 8.24 5.98 -7.21
N PHE A 92 8.42 7.28 -7.53
CA PHE A 92 8.71 8.34 -6.57
C PHE A 92 7.92 9.60 -6.95
N GLY A 93 7.41 10.28 -5.94
CA GLY A 93 6.60 11.48 -6.07
C GLY A 93 5.20 11.22 -6.64
N TRP A 94 4.68 12.17 -7.41
CA TRP A 94 3.30 12.15 -7.91
C TRP A 94 3.11 11.23 -9.13
N SER A 95 1.99 10.51 -9.13
CA SER A 95 1.53 9.69 -10.26
C SER A 95 -0.01 9.74 -10.36
N HIS A 96 -0.52 10.12 -11.53
CA HIS A 96 -1.95 10.09 -11.85
C HIS A 96 -2.14 9.82 -13.33
N GLY A 97 -2.92 8.79 -13.70
CA GLY A 97 -3.14 8.44 -15.11
C GLY A 97 -1.90 7.90 -15.83
N LYS A 98 -0.82 7.56 -15.12
CA LYS A 98 0.42 7.03 -15.71
C LYS A 98 0.39 5.50 -15.84
N GLU A 99 -0.32 4.83 -14.95
CA GLU A 99 -0.51 3.37 -14.97
C GLU A 99 -1.64 2.97 -15.94
N GLN A 100 -1.45 1.86 -16.65
CA GLN A 100 -2.50 1.28 -17.48
C GLN A 100 -3.21 0.15 -16.72
N LEU A 101 -4.53 0.20 -16.69
CA LEU A 101 -5.35 -0.92 -16.25
C LEU A 101 -5.19 -2.10 -17.22
N GLN A 102 -5.57 -3.31 -16.80
CA GLN A 102 -5.58 -4.51 -17.67
C GLN A 102 -6.36 -4.31 -18.99
N SER A 103 -7.29 -3.35 -19.01
CA SER A 103 -8.06 -2.96 -20.20
C SER A 103 -7.27 -2.05 -21.18
N GLY A 104 -6.02 -1.71 -20.88
CA GLY A 104 -5.20 -0.75 -21.63
C GLY A 104 -5.57 0.72 -21.40
N ARG A 105 -6.56 0.99 -20.53
CA ARG A 105 -6.98 2.37 -20.20
C ARG A 105 -6.10 2.95 -19.10
N PRO A 106 -5.69 4.23 -19.21
CA PRO A 106 -5.04 4.93 -18.10
C PRO A 106 -5.91 4.92 -16.84
N ASP A 107 -5.31 4.58 -15.70
CA ASP A 107 -5.98 4.65 -14.40
C ASP A 107 -6.04 6.10 -13.92
N THR A 108 -7.15 6.76 -14.21
CA THR A 108 -7.44 8.14 -13.78
C THR A 108 -8.31 8.18 -12.52
N GLY A 109 -8.76 7.03 -12.02
CA GLY A 109 -9.61 6.94 -10.84
C GLY A 109 -8.87 7.13 -9.52
N LYS A 110 -7.53 7.05 -9.54
CA LYS A 110 -6.67 7.24 -8.38
C LYS A 110 -5.46 8.12 -8.72
N GLY A 111 -5.07 8.96 -7.77
CA GLY A 111 -3.75 9.56 -7.72
C GLY A 111 -2.94 8.92 -6.60
N SER A 112 -1.64 8.77 -6.82
CA SER A 112 -0.71 8.18 -5.86
C SER A 112 0.47 9.13 -5.63
N PHE A 113 0.96 9.14 -4.40
CA PHE A 113 2.23 9.79 -4.05
C PHE A 113 3.15 8.72 -3.45
N TYR A 114 4.30 8.49 -4.08
CA TYR A 114 5.25 7.45 -3.69
C TYR A 114 6.48 8.04 -3.03
N ASN A 115 6.93 7.42 -1.94
CA ASN A 115 8.17 7.76 -1.26
C ASN A 115 8.71 6.55 -0.50
N ASN A 116 9.99 6.58 -0.19
CA ASN A 116 10.59 5.72 0.82
C ASN A 116 10.23 6.28 2.21
N PRO A 117 9.52 5.54 3.07
CA PRO A 117 9.07 6.04 4.37
C PRO A 117 10.15 5.98 5.46
N ILE A 118 11.30 5.35 5.18
CA ILE A 118 12.39 5.16 6.15
C ILE A 118 13.52 6.16 5.89
N HIS A 119 13.86 6.40 4.62
CA HIS A 119 15.00 7.23 4.23
C HIS A 119 14.67 8.14 3.04
N ASP A 120 14.94 9.44 3.16
CA ASP A 120 14.81 10.39 2.04
C ASP A 120 15.86 10.16 0.95
N GLN A 121 17.04 9.67 1.33
CA GLN A 121 18.14 9.31 0.43
C GLN A 121 18.62 7.90 0.78
N PRO A 122 18.04 6.85 0.15
CA PRO A 122 18.30 5.47 0.55
C PRO A 122 19.77 5.03 0.50
N LEU A 123 20.59 5.69 -0.32
CA LEU A 123 21.99 5.36 -0.56
C LEU A 123 22.99 6.38 0.01
N ALA A 124 22.54 7.38 0.76
CA ALA A 124 23.40 8.42 1.28
C ALA A 124 24.62 7.85 2.04
N GLY A 125 25.82 8.26 1.65
CA GLY A 125 27.07 7.82 2.27
C GLY A 125 27.59 6.46 1.78
N GLN A 126 27.00 5.89 0.73
CA GLN A 126 27.46 4.64 0.11
C GLN A 126 28.29 4.92 -1.15
N GLY A 127 29.41 4.19 -1.33
CA GLY A 127 30.37 4.42 -2.42
C GLY A 127 29.90 4.09 -3.84
N ALA A 128 28.65 3.65 -4.03
CA ALA A 128 28.08 3.25 -5.33
C ALA A 128 26.72 3.93 -5.63
N GLU A 129 26.40 5.02 -4.93
CA GLU A 129 25.12 5.71 -5.00
C GLU A 129 24.71 6.11 -6.43
N ALA A 130 25.62 6.75 -7.18
CA ALA A 130 25.31 7.26 -8.50
C ALA A 130 24.97 6.17 -9.54
N ASP A 131 25.72 5.06 -9.52
CA ASP A 131 25.48 3.94 -10.45
C ASP A 131 24.16 3.23 -10.12
N LEU A 132 23.88 2.98 -8.84
CA LEU A 132 22.64 2.34 -8.42
C LEU A 132 21.41 3.21 -8.66
N ILE A 133 21.49 4.53 -8.44
CA ILE A 133 20.39 5.45 -8.78
C ILE A 133 20.15 5.47 -10.29
N ARG A 134 21.22 5.48 -11.10
CA ARG A 134 21.11 5.47 -12.57
C ARG A 134 20.48 4.17 -13.07
N ASP A 135 20.95 3.03 -12.57
CA ASP A 135 20.58 1.72 -13.09
C ASP A 135 19.26 1.20 -12.50
N LEU A 136 18.93 1.62 -11.27
CA LEU A 136 17.76 1.18 -10.52
C LEU A 136 17.00 2.37 -9.87
N PRO A 137 16.59 3.38 -10.67
CA PRO A 137 15.96 4.60 -10.16
C PRO A 137 14.61 4.34 -9.46
N ALA A 138 13.92 3.27 -9.82
CA ALA A 138 12.67 2.85 -9.17
C ALA A 138 12.83 2.41 -7.70
N PHE A 139 14.06 2.14 -7.26
CA PHE A 139 14.34 1.63 -5.92
C PHE A 139 15.16 2.60 -5.07
N TYR A 140 16.08 3.35 -5.70
CA TYR A 140 17.10 4.10 -4.97
C TYR A 140 17.04 5.62 -5.17
N HIS A 141 16.17 6.12 -6.06
CA HIS A 141 16.04 7.56 -6.23
C HIS A 141 15.66 8.23 -4.90
N PRO A 142 16.21 9.41 -4.58
CA PRO A 142 15.77 10.18 -3.42
C PRO A 142 14.27 10.51 -3.45
N ASN A 143 13.68 10.74 -2.28
CA ASN A 143 12.28 11.18 -2.24
C ASN A 143 12.09 12.51 -2.97
N VAL A 144 10.99 12.61 -3.71
CA VAL A 144 10.61 13.81 -4.45
C VAL A 144 9.49 14.51 -3.70
N TRP A 145 9.84 15.51 -2.90
CA TRP A 145 8.90 16.27 -2.09
C TRP A 145 8.49 17.59 -2.78
N PRO A 146 7.26 18.09 -2.56
CA PRO A 146 6.91 19.44 -2.97
C PRO A 146 7.80 20.46 -2.25
N SER A 147 8.24 21.50 -2.95
CA SER A 147 8.93 22.61 -2.31
C SER A 147 7.96 23.43 -1.45
N GLU A 148 8.45 24.00 -0.36
CA GLU A 148 7.71 25.03 0.38
C GLU A 148 7.37 26.19 -0.58
N GLN A 149 6.12 26.63 -0.55
CA GLN A 149 5.64 27.83 -1.26
C GLN A 149 5.60 29.02 -0.32
#